data_AF-C2G0Q5-F1
#
_entry.id   AF-C2G0Q5-F1
#
_cell.length_a   1.000
_cell.length_b   1.000
_cell.length_c   1.000
_cell.angle_alpha   90.00
_cell.angle_beta   90.00
_cell.angle_gamma   90.00
#
_symmetry.space_group_name_H-M   'P 1'
#
loop_
_entity.id
_entity.type
_entity.pdbx_description
1 polymer ?
#
loop_
_entity_poly.entity_id
_entity_poly.type
_entity_poly.pdbx_seq_one_letter_code
_entity_poly.pdbx_strand_id
1 'polypeptide(L)'
;MKKISTFLTFLSILSTLHAQDVVRGTVFADANKNGVREQKEAGIANVSVSNGVQVVKTDAKGKYELPLGKDNIIFVIKPTDYSIPVNANNHPQFYYIHKPKGKSGQ
;
A
#
# COMPACT_ATOMS: atom_id res chain seq x y z
N MET A 1 -44.05 16.89 -46.61
CA MET A 1 -44.40 16.29 -45.30
C MET A 1 -43.23 15.44 -44.83
N LYS A 2 -42.73 15.73 -43.62
CA LYS A 2 -41.48 15.21 -43.04
C LYS A 2 -41.60 13.72 -42.75
N LYS A 3 -40.67 12.87 -43.22
CA LYS A 3 -40.45 11.54 -42.64
C LYS A 3 -39.06 11.51 -42.01
N ILE A 4 -39.09 11.40 -40.70
CA ILE A 4 -37.99 11.58 -39.75
C ILE A 4 -37.04 10.36 -39.83
N SER A 5 -35.79 10.65 -40.20
CA SER A 5 -34.67 9.71 -40.09
C SER A 5 -34.34 9.55 -38.62
N THR A 6 -34.60 8.36 -38.05
CA THR A 6 -34.24 8.07 -36.65
C THR A 6 -32.96 7.25 -36.67
N PHE A 7 -31.84 7.96 -36.53
CA PHE A 7 -30.51 7.37 -36.39
C PHE A 7 -30.39 6.80 -34.98
N LEU A 8 -30.39 5.48 -34.85
CA LEU A 8 -30.30 4.78 -33.57
C LEU A 8 -28.82 4.72 -33.15
N THR A 9 -28.32 5.75 -32.47
CA THR A 9 -26.96 5.78 -31.96
C THR A 9 -26.87 4.91 -30.70
N PHE A 10 -26.39 3.68 -30.84
CA PHE A 10 -26.04 2.80 -29.73
C PHE A 10 -24.67 3.21 -29.18
N LEU A 11 -24.66 4.09 -28.18
CA LEU A 11 -23.43 4.53 -27.50
C LEU A 11 -22.99 3.45 -26.49
N SER A 12 -22.23 2.47 -26.97
CA SER A 12 -21.56 1.49 -26.11
C SER A 12 -20.47 2.19 -25.29
N ILE A 13 -20.71 2.37 -23.99
CA ILE A 13 -19.70 2.85 -23.05
C ILE A 13 -18.69 1.71 -22.82
N LEU A 14 -17.54 1.73 -23.51
CA LEU A 14 -16.41 0.86 -23.20
C LEU A 14 -15.79 1.31 -21.89
N SER A 15 -16.23 0.71 -20.78
CA SER A 15 -15.58 0.89 -19.48
C SER A 15 -14.29 0.08 -19.49
N THR A 16 -13.14 0.74 -19.53
CA THR A 16 -11.84 0.09 -19.35
C THR A 16 -11.66 -0.24 -17.87
N LEU A 17 -11.70 -1.53 -17.54
CA LEU A 17 -11.27 -2.05 -16.24
C LEU A 17 -9.77 -1.81 -16.10
N HIS A 18 -9.39 -0.74 -15.42
CA HIS A 18 -8.01 -0.55 -14.99
C HIS A 18 -7.77 -1.42 -13.76
N ALA A 19 -6.93 -2.43 -13.90
CA ALA A 19 -6.39 -3.15 -12.74
C ALA A 19 -5.47 -2.18 -11.98
N GLN A 20 -5.91 -1.73 -10.81
CA GLN A 20 -5.08 -0.92 -9.93
C GLN A 20 -4.02 -1.83 -9.30
N ASP A 21 -2.75 -1.45 -9.42
CA ASP A 21 -1.68 -2.14 -8.71
C ASP A 21 -1.92 -2.07 -7.20
N VAL A 22 -1.51 -3.10 -6.47
CA VAL A 22 -1.65 -3.17 -5.02
C VAL A 22 -0.34 -3.60 -4.37
N VAL A 23 -0.06 -3.03 -3.21
CA VAL A 23 1.03 -3.47 -2.32
C VAL A 23 0.43 -4.34 -1.24
N ARG A 24 1.09 -5.46 -0.99
CA ARG A 24 0.78 -6.38 0.11
C ARG A 24 1.99 -6.47 1.03
N GLY A 25 1.73 -6.53 2.32
CA GLY A 25 2.79 -6.68 3.30
C GLY A 25 2.32 -7.31 4.58
N THR A 26 3.23 -7.42 5.54
CA THR A 26 2.93 -7.91 6.88
C THR A 26 3.67 -7.04 7.89
N VAL A 27 2.95 -6.57 8.92
CA VAL A 27 3.55 -5.98 10.11
C VAL A 27 3.73 -7.10 11.13
N PHE A 28 4.95 -7.25 11.65
CA PHE A 28 5.32 -8.35 12.53
C PHE A 28 6.19 -7.84 13.68
N ALA A 29 6.18 -8.59 14.78
CA ALA A 29 7.06 -8.36 15.92
C ALA A 29 8.41 -9.04 15.65
N ASP A 30 9.39 -8.24 15.24
CA ASP A 30 10.76 -8.68 15.00
C ASP A 30 11.46 -8.98 16.34
N ALA A 31 11.42 -10.26 16.73
CA ALA A 31 11.85 -10.69 18.06
C ALA A 31 13.38 -10.76 18.17
N ASN A 32 14.06 -11.02 17.05
CA ASN A 32 15.51 -11.13 16.99
C ASN A 32 16.20 -9.85 16.49
N LYS A 33 15.42 -8.84 16.08
CA LYS A 33 15.86 -7.50 15.65
C LYS A 33 16.70 -7.49 14.38
N ASN A 34 16.45 -8.42 13.46
CA ASN A 34 17.21 -8.53 12.21
C ASN A 34 16.53 -7.82 11.01
N GLY A 35 15.30 -7.31 11.18
CA GLY A 35 14.52 -6.61 10.15
C GLY A 35 13.90 -7.52 9.09
N VAL A 36 14.01 -8.84 9.22
CA VAL A 36 13.54 -9.83 8.26
C VAL A 36 12.46 -10.68 8.91
N ARG A 37 11.28 -10.74 8.27
CA ARG A 37 10.18 -11.56 8.79
C ARG A 37 10.54 -13.04 8.76
N GLU A 38 10.52 -13.67 9.93
CA GLU A 38 10.68 -15.11 10.09
C GLU A 38 9.35 -15.83 10.38
N GLN A 39 9.30 -17.14 10.10
CA GLN A 39 8.06 -17.92 10.26
C GLN A 39 7.56 -17.96 11.72
N LYS A 40 8.47 -17.85 12.68
CA LYS A 40 8.16 -17.89 14.13
C LYS A 40 7.69 -16.53 14.67
N GLU A 41 7.82 -15.46 13.89
CA GLU A 41 7.51 -14.12 14.34
C GLU A 41 6.03 -13.80 14.17
N ALA A 42 5.44 -13.26 15.24
CA ALA A 42 4.03 -12.97 15.29
C ALA A 42 3.69 -11.75 14.41
N GLY A 43 2.64 -11.87 13.60
CA GLY A 43 2.02 -10.71 12.97
C GLY A 43 1.35 -9.81 14.01
N ILE A 44 1.31 -8.51 13.78
CA ILE A 44 0.69 -7.53 14.68
C ILE A 44 -0.61 -7.04 14.05
N ALA A 45 -1.75 -7.34 14.69
CA ALA A 45 -3.07 -6.94 14.23
C ALA A 45 -3.38 -5.47 14.53
N ASN A 46 -4.33 -4.90 13.80
CA ASN A 46 -4.87 -3.55 14.00
C ASN A 46 -3.84 -2.40 13.89
N VAL A 47 -2.66 -2.66 13.30
CA VAL A 47 -1.67 -1.62 13.01
C VAL A 47 -2.15 -0.85 11.78
N SER A 48 -2.14 0.47 11.88
CA SER A 48 -2.54 1.32 10.75
C SER A 48 -1.38 1.46 9.76
N VAL A 49 -1.65 1.20 8.48
CA VAL A 49 -0.70 1.29 7.38
C VAL A 49 -1.27 2.25 6.34
N SER A 50 -0.45 3.19 5.87
CA SER A 50 -0.89 4.23 4.93
C SER A 50 -0.01 4.26 3.69
N ASN A 51 -0.60 4.62 2.56
CA ASN A 51 0.11 4.95 1.32
C ASN A 51 0.17 6.47 1.04
N GLY A 52 -0.19 7.30 2.04
CA GLY A 52 -0.32 8.75 1.94
C GLY A 52 -1.70 9.25 1.50
N VAL A 53 -2.60 8.35 1.05
CA VAL A 53 -3.97 8.68 0.61
C VAL A 53 -5.00 7.87 1.37
N GLN A 54 -4.76 6.58 1.53
CA GLN A 54 -5.63 5.64 2.23
C GLN A 54 -4.91 5.06 3.44
N VAL A 55 -5.70 4.71 4.46
CA VAL A 55 -5.23 4.03 5.67
C VAL A 55 -6.02 2.74 5.81
N VAL A 56 -5.31 1.62 6.00
CA VAL A 56 -5.88 0.32 6.32
C VAL A 56 -5.35 -0.19 7.65
N LYS A 57 -6.06 -1.13 8.27
CA LYS A 57 -5.56 -1.84 9.45
C LYS A 57 -5.11 -3.24 9.08
N THR A 58 -4.05 -3.71 9.71
CA THR A 58 -3.60 -5.09 9.55
C THR A 58 -4.61 -6.10 10.13
N ASP A 59 -4.72 -7.26 9.47
CA ASP A 59 -5.55 -8.36 9.93
C ASP A 59 -4.97 -9.09 11.15
N ALA A 60 -5.65 -10.14 11.63
CA ALA A 60 -5.20 -10.95 12.76
C ALA A 60 -3.82 -11.61 12.58
N LYS A 61 -3.34 -11.73 11.34
CA LYS A 61 -2.01 -12.27 10.98
C LYS A 61 -1.01 -11.15 10.63
N GLY A 62 -1.36 -9.89 10.86
CA GLY A 62 -0.53 -8.73 10.57
C GLY A 62 -0.52 -8.31 9.10
N LYS A 63 -1.34 -8.91 8.24
CA LYS A 63 -1.32 -8.65 6.79
C LYS A 63 -2.09 -7.39 6.45
N TYR A 64 -1.64 -6.68 5.42
CA TYR A 64 -2.36 -5.54 4.84
C TYR A 64 -2.28 -5.57 3.31
N GLU A 65 -3.23 -4.88 2.69
CA GLU A 65 -3.25 -4.60 1.26
C GLU A 65 -3.66 -3.14 1.03
N LEU A 66 -2.95 -2.43 0.16
CA LEU A 66 -3.23 -1.04 -0.20
C LEU A 66 -3.11 -0.87 -1.71
N PRO A 67 -3.90 0.01 -2.34
CA PRO A 67 -3.63 0.47 -3.70
C PRO A 67 -2.22 1.06 -3.79
N LEU A 68 -1.49 0.67 -4.83
CA LEU A 68 -0.15 1.15 -5.13
C LEU A 68 -0.22 2.05 -6.36
N GLY A 69 0.07 3.33 -6.18
CA GLY A 69 0.26 4.27 -7.27
C GLY A 69 1.72 4.33 -7.72
N LYS A 70 2.01 5.22 -8.66
CA LYS A 70 3.34 5.33 -9.31
C LYS A 70 4.43 5.86 -8.38
N ASP A 71 4.06 6.71 -7.42
CA ASP A 71 4.99 7.36 -6.47
C ASP A 71 4.35 7.36 -5.08
N ASN A 72 4.49 6.26 -4.34
CA ASN A 72 3.91 6.12 -3.01
C ASN A 72 4.98 5.93 -1.94
N ILE A 73 4.70 6.47 -0.77
CA ILE A 73 5.40 6.11 0.47
C ILE A 73 4.43 5.26 1.27
N ILE A 74 4.80 4.00 1.49
CA ILE A 74 4.03 3.09 2.33
C ILE A 74 4.64 3.12 3.72
N PHE A 75 3.86 3.45 4.74
CA PHE A 75 4.39 3.59 6.11
C PHE A 75 3.43 3.07 7.18
N VAL A 76 4.00 2.61 8.28
CA VAL A 76 3.26 2.12 9.44
C VAL A 76 3.12 3.22 10.50
N ILE A 77 1.95 3.29 11.14
CA ILE A 77 1.72 4.14 12.31
C ILE A 77 2.02 3.29 13.54
N LYS A 78 3.13 3.61 14.22
CA LYS A 78 3.66 2.86 15.36
C LYS A 78 2.67 2.82 16.54
N PRO A 79 2.25 1.63 17.02
CA PRO A 79 1.52 1.51 18.28
C PRO A 79 2.41 1.85 19.49
N THR A 80 1.81 2.21 20.63
CA THR A 80 2.54 2.69 21.83
C THR A 80 3.65 1.72 22.29
N ASP A 81 3.36 0.43 22.34
CA ASP A 81 4.22 -0.58 22.99
C ASP A 81 5.30 -1.20 22.08
N TYR A 82 5.50 -0.64 20.89
CA TYR A 82 6.48 -1.14 19.92
C TYR A 82 7.57 -0.12 19.64
N SER A 83 8.77 -0.58 19.28
CA SER A 83 9.85 0.26 18.75
C SER A 83 10.03 0.00 17.25
N ILE A 84 10.42 1.03 16.51
CA ILE A 84 10.81 0.90 15.10
C ILE A 84 12.34 0.76 15.03
N PRO A 85 12.89 -0.13 14.19
CA PRO A 85 14.33 -0.20 13.98
C PRO A 85 14.87 1.12 13.42
N VAL A 86 16.07 1.50 13.85
CA VAL A 86 16.80 2.65 13.32
C VAL A 86 18.03 2.17 12.57
N ASN A 87 18.46 2.91 11.55
CA ASN A 87 19.73 2.64 10.88
C ASN A 87 20.93 3.18 11.71
N ALA A 88 22.15 3.02 11.19
CA ALA A 88 23.37 3.49 11.86
C ALA A 88 23.40 5.01 12.17
N ASN A 89 22.60 5.80 11.46
CA ASN A 89 22.48 7.25 11.65
C ASN A 89 21.26 7.63 12.53
N ASN A 90 20.67 6.66 13.23
CA ASN A 90 19.48 6.84 14.06
C ASN A 90 18.21 7.26 13.29
N HIS A 91 18.13 6.96 11.98
CA HIS A 91 16.92 7.20 11.20
C HIS A 91 15.93 6.03 11.29
N PRO A 92 14.67 6.25 11.72
CA PRO A 92 13.65 5.22 11.81
C PRO A 92 13.30 4.57 10.47
N GLN A 93 13.19 3.24 10.45
CA GLN A 93 12.89 2.42 9.28
C GLN A 93 11.43 1.92 9.32
N PHE A 94 10.46 2.83 9.17
CA PHE A 94 9.01 2.51 9.21
C PHE A 94 8.29 2.71 7.88
N TYR A 95 9.02 2.97 6.80
CA TYR A 95 8.45 3.27 5.50
C TYR A 95 9.21 2.61 4.35
N TYR A 96 8.51 2.47 3.22
CA TYR A 96 9.04 2.03 1.94
C TYR A 96 8.66 3.05 0.87
N ILE A 97 9.64 3.49 0.08
CA ILE A 97 9.43 4.42 -1.03
C ILE A 97 9.30 3.62 -2.33
N HIS A 98 8.09 3.60 -2.88
CA HIS A 98 7.81 3.04 -4.20
C HIS A 98 7.90 4.14 -5.26
N LYS A 99 9.04 4.22 -5.95
CA LYS A 99 9.29 5.16 -7.07
C LYS A 99 10.02 4.48 -8.23
N PRO A 100 9.39 3.56 -8.98
CA PRO A 100 10.04 2.78 -10.04
C PRO A 100 10.58 3.62 -11.21
N LYS A 101 10.06 4.84 -11.41
CA LYS A 101 10.51 5.77 -12.46
C LYS A 101 11.35 6.94 -11.95
N GLY A 102 11.49 7.07 -10.63
CA GLY A 102 12.22 8.17 -10.00
C GLY A 102 13.69 7.84 -9.85
N LYS A 103 14.58 8.72 -10.35
CA LYS A 103 15.98 8.76 -9.90
C LYS A 103 15.95 9.06 -8.40
N SER A 104 16.62 8.24 -7.59
CA SER A 104 16.81 8.51 -6.16
C SER A 104 17.49 9.87 -6.03
N GLY A 105 16.78 10.85 -5.47
CA GLY A 105 17.41 12.06 -4.96
C GLY A 105 18.26 11.68 -3.76
N GLN A 106 19.55 11.48 -4.02
CA GLN A 106 20.63 11.78 -3.08
C GLN A 106 21.33 13.02 -3.62
#